data_AF-A0A7V2TUB1-F1
#
_entry.id   AF-A0A7V2TUB1-F1
#
_cell.length_a   1.000
_cell.length_b   1.000
_cell.length_c   1.000
_cell.angle_alpha   90.00
_cell.angle_beta   90.00
_cell.angle_gamma   90.00
#
_symmetry.space_group_name_H-M   'P 1'
#
loop_
_entity.id
_entity.type
_entity.pdbx_description
1 polymer ?
#
loop_
_entity_poly.entity_id
_entity_poly.type
_entity_poly.pdbx_seq_one_letter_code
_entity_poly.pdbx_strand_id
1 'polypeptide(L)' 'MVSRKEEPSLAVELGPLSLKNPVLAASGTFGYGVEFARFFNLSRLGGFCTKGLSLEPMAGNPPTWTA' A
#
# COMPACT_ATOMS: atom_id res chain seq x y z
N MET A 1 -24.71 9.83 -28.56
CA MET A 1 -23.37 9.25 -28.33
C MET A 1 -22.66 10.12 -27.32
N VAL A 2 -22.53 9.68 -26.07
CA VAL A 2 -21.73 10.41 -25.07
C VAL A 2 -20.27 10.13 -25.35
N SER A 3 -19.54 11.18 -25.75
CA SER A 3 -18.09 11.14 -25.93
C SER A 3 -17.45 10.67 -24.63
N ARG A 4 -16.70 9.56 -24.67
CA ARG A 4 -15.88 9.12 -23.53
C ARG A 4 -14.85 10.20 -23.30
N LYS A 5 -15.06 11.02 -22.26
CA LYS A 5 -14.07 11.96 -21.76
C LYS A 5 -12.80 11.15 -21.45
N GLU A 6 -11.66 11.51 -22.05
CA GLU A 6 -10.39 10.85 -21.74
C GLU A 6 -10.16 10.90 -20.23
N GLU A 7 -9.99 9.72 -19.62
CA GLU A 7 -9.72 9.62 -18.19
C GLU A 7 -8.28 10.09 -17.92
N PRO A 8 -8.06 10.94 -16.90
CA PRO A 8 -6.72 11.40 -16.58
C PRO A 8 -5.86 10.23 -16.13
N SER A 9 -4.65 10.14 -16.67
CA SER A 9 -3.65 9.18 -16.19
C SER A 9 -3.26 9.51 -14.76
N LEU A 10 -3.20 8.49 -13.90
CA LEU A 10 -2.74 8.62 -12.52
C LEU A 10 -1.27 8.22 -12.34
N ALA A 11 -0.58 7.77 -13.38
CA ALA A 11 0.81 7.33 -13.28
C ALA A 11 1.73 8.45 -12.76
N VAL A 12 2.67 8.11 -11.88
CA VAL A 12 3.61 9.06 -11.27
C VAL A 12 5.03 8.52 -11.23
N GLU A 13 6.00 9.42 -11.36
CA GLU A 13 7.43 9.14 -11.16
C GLU A 13 7.89 9.72 -9.81
N LEU A 14 8.50 8.89 -8.98
CA LEU A 14 9.02 9.25 -7.65
C LEU A 14 10.49 8.84 -7.56
N GLY A 15 11.38 9.77 -7.90
CA GLY A 15 12.81 9.47 -8.04
C GLY A 15 13.01 8.40 -9.12
N PRO A 16 13.63 7.23 -8.81
CA PRO A 16 13.80 6.14 -9.76
C PRO A 16 12.56 5.22 -9.89
N LEU A 17 11.47 5.48 -9.16
CA LEU A 17 10.29 4.61 -9.13
C LEU A 17 9.20 5.11 -10.07
N SER A 18 8.74 4.24 -10.98
CA SER A 18 7.56 4.46 -11.81
C SER A 18 6.36 3.72 -11.23
N LEU A 19 5.33 4.45 -10.77
CA LEU A 19 4.14 3.88 -10.15
C LEU A 19 2.90 4.03 -11.05
N LYS A 20 2.03 3.03 -11.04
CA LYS A 20 0.75 3.04 -11.78
C LYS A 20 -0.20 4.15 -11.31
N ASN A 21 -0.09 4.53 -10.04
CA ASN A 21 -0.88 5.58 -9.40
C ASN A 21 -0.18 6.04 -8.09
N PRO A 22 -0.57 7.18 -7.49
CA PRO A 22 0.05 7.67 -6.26
C PRO A 22 -0.50 7.02 -4.98
N VAL A 23 -1.28 5.93 -5.06
CA VAL A 23 -1.88 5.28 -3.89
C VAL A 23 -0.96 4.18 -3.39
N LEU A 24 -0.50 4.32 -2.14
CA LEU A 24 0.35 3.34 -1.47
C LEU A 24 -0.27 2.87 -0.15
N ALA A 25 -0.10 1.58 0.15
CA ALA A 25 -0.37 1.07 1.50
C ALA A 25 0.72 1.56 2.46
N ALA A 26 0.31 2.26 3.53
CA ALA A 26 1.22 2.74 4.57
C ALA A 26 1.82 1.59 5.40
N SER A 27 3.01 1.81 5.96
CA SER A 27 3.68 0.80 6.79
C SER A 27 2.84 0.44 8.02
N GLY A 28 2.72 -0.86 8.29
CA GLY A 28 1.99 -1.38 9.46
C GLY A 28 0.46 -1.40 9.34
N THR A 29 -0.14 -0.83 8.29
CA THR A 29 -1.60 -0.86 8.10
C THR A 29 -2.07 -2.06 7.28
N PHE A 30 -1.18 -2.69 6.51
CA PHE A 30 -1.48 -3.85 5.65
C PHE A 30 -0.59 -5.08 5.93
N GLY A 31 0.18 -5.10 7.02
CA GLY A 31 1.08 -6.23 7.33
C GLY A 31 2.06 -6.50 6.17
N TYR A 32 1.94 -7.69 5.56
CA TYR A 32 2.64 -8.08 4.34
C TYR A 32 1.73 -8.19 3.10
N GLY A 33 0.46 -7.84 3.23
CA GLY A 33 -0.53 -7.82 2.15
C GLY A 33 -1.24 -9.16 1.93
N VAL A 34 -0.67 -10.27 2.38
CA VAL A 34 -1.27 -11.62 2.24
C VAL A 34 -2.65 -11.72 2.89
N GLU A 35 -2.87 -11.00 3.98
CA GLU A 35 -4.12 -10.95 4.72
C GLU A 35 -5.24 -10.25 3.93
N PHE A 36 -4.86 -9.33 3.04
CA PHE A 36 -5.77 -8.50 2.25
C PHE A 36 -5.96 -9.00 0.82
N ALA A 37 -5.15 -9.95 0.36
CA ALA A 37 -5.23 -10.51 -1.00
C ALA A 37 -6.61 -11.11 -1.34
N ARG A 38 -7.35 -11.58 -0.33
CA ARG A 38 -8.72 -12.10 -0.50
C ARG A 38 -9.80 -11.02 -0.65
N PHE A 39 -9.52 -9.80 -0.22
CA PHE A 39 -10.48 -8.69 -0.23
C PHE A 39 -10.20 -7.69 -1.34
N PHE A 40 -8.94 -7.56 -1.74
CA PHE A 40 -8.50 -6.55 -2.69
C PHE A 40 -7.32 -7.06 -3.54
N ASN A 41 -7.37 -6.78 -4.84
CA ASN A 41 -6.23 -7.04 -5.73
C ASN A 41 -5.14 -5.97 -5.51
N LEU A 42 -4.13 -6.32 -4.72
CA LEU A 42 -3.00 -5.46 -4.37
C LEU A 42 -2.23 -4.91 -5.59
N SER A 43 -2.24 -5.60 -6.74
CA SER A 43 -1.59 -5.13 -7.96
C SER A 43 -2.18 -3.86 -8.57
N ARG A 44 -3.33 -3.41 -8.04
CA ARG A 44 -3.97 -2.12 -8.36
C ARG A 44 -3.35 -0.93 -7.61
N LEU A 45 -2.66 -1.15 -6.48
CA LEU A 45 -1.94 -0.10 -5.79
C LEU A 45 -0.75 0.37 -6.62
N GLY A 46 -0.37 1.64 -6.44
CA GLY A 46 0.87 2.18 -6.95
C GLY A 46 2.09 1.56 -6.27
N GLY A 47 2.01 1.31 -4.97
CA GLY A 47 3.07 0.70 -4.18
C GLY A 47 2.60 0.16 -2.82
N PHE A 48 3.49 -0.52 -2.11
CA PHE A 48 3.20 -1.18 -0.84
C PHE A 48 4.38 -1.04 0.14
N CYS A 49 4.13 -0.45 1.31
CA CYS A 49 5.11 -0.38 2.39
C CYS A 49 4.76 -1.43 3.45
N THR A 50 5.59 -2.46 3.61
CA THR A 50 5.37 -3.51 4.63
C THR A 50 5.54 -2.97 6.05
N LYS A 51 5.12 -3.75 7.05
CA LYS A 51 5.52 -3.51 8.44
C LYS A 51 7.05 -3.38 8.54
N GLY A 52 7.51 -2.40 9.33
CA GLY A 52 8.94 -2.25 9.63
C GLY A 52 9.51 -3.52 10.27
N LEU A 53 10.67 -3.95 9.78
CA LEU A 53 11.40 -5.13 10.22
C LEU A 53 12.47 -4.74 11.24
N SER A 54 12.59 -5.53 12.30
CA SER A 54 13.69 -5.48 13.26
C SER A 54 14.65 -6.65 12.98
N LEU A 55 15.92 -6.50 13.40
CA LEU A 55 16.91 -7.58 13.27
C LEU A 55 16.48 -8.82 14.06
N GLU A 56 16.07 -8.62 15.30
CA GLU A 56 15.55 -9.65 16.18
C GLU A 56 14.01 -9.61 16.24
N PRO A 57 13.33 -10.75 16.45
CA PRO A 57 11.88 -10.78 16.58
C PRO A 57 11.38 -9.91 17.74
N MET A 58 10.33 -9.13 17.49
CA MET A 58 9.66 -8.30 18.51
C MET A 58 8.18 -8.67 18.59
N ALA A 59 7.70 -9.02 19.79
CA ALA A 59 6.28 -9.32 20.03
C ALA A 59 5.36 -8.09 19.90
N GLY A 60 5.94 -6.88 19.86
CA GLY A 60 5.19 -5.64 20.00
C GLY A 60 4.84 -5.37 21.45
N ASN A 61 3.96 -4.40 21.69
CA ASN A 61 3.57 -4.03 23.05
C ASN A 61 2.39 -4.87 23.55
N PRO A 62 2.18 -4.97 24.88
CA PRO A 62 0.95 -5.51 25.44
C PRO A 62 -0.32 -4.85 24.88
N PRO A 63 -1.44 -5.60 24.81
CA PRO A 63 -2.69 -5.15 24.19
C PRO A 63 -3.38 -3.99 24.90
N THR A 64 -2.95 -3.63 26.13
CA THR A 64 -3.49 -2.50 26.90
C THR A 64 -2.87 -1.15 26.50
N TRP A 65 -2.38 -0.99 25.28
CA TRP A 65 -1.86 0.29 24.79
C TRP A 65 -3.03 1.26 24.56
N THR A 66 -3.07 2.38 25.29
CA THR A 66 -3.84 3.56 24.90
C THR A 66 -2.94 4.48 24.10
N ALA A 67 -3.33 4.78 22.86
CA ALA A 67 -2.63 5.72 22.00
C ALA A 67 -2.65 7.14 22.60
#